data_AF-A0AAW7DF87-F1
#
_entry.id   AF-A0AAW7DF87-F1
#
_cell.length_a   1.000
_cell.length_b   1.000
_cell.length_c   1.000
_cell.angle_alpha   90.00
_cell.angle_beta   90.00
_cell.angle_gamma   90.00
#
_symmetry.space_group_name_H-M   'P 1'
#
loop_
_entity.id
_entity.type
_entity.pdbx_description
1 polymer ?
#
loop_
_entity_poly.entity_id
_entity_poly.type
_entity_poly.pdbx_seq_one_letter_code
_entity_poly.pdbx_strand_id
1 'polypeptide(L)'
;MDKTTVKIKIIAALGMDSRQYRNFTRALFELWATVIARQQNLLLESITTNASLWQWYLNEFEIIEQRFYNENNAYVDALLDAAILNDVLVSMAEEIEEYYPSALIKMYCNETDDY
;
A
#
# COMPACT_ATOMS: atom_id res chain seq x y z
N MET A 1 5.66 0.12 -20.30
CA MET A 1 5.73 -1.28 -19.80
C MET A 1 4.43 -1.56 -19.09
N ASP A 2 3.89 -2.78 -19.15
CA ASP A 2 2.63 -3.09 -18.47
C ASP A 2 2.83 -3.26 -16.95
N LYS A 3 1.74 -3.09 -16.19
CA LYS A 3 1.74 -3.10 -14.72
C LYS A 3 2.24 -4.42 -14.13
N THR A 4 1.88 -5.54 -14.75
CA THR A 4 2.30 -6.88 -14.32
C THR A 4 3.81 -7.04 -14.41
N THR A 5 4.41 -6.59 -15.51
CA THR A 5 5.87 -6.64 -15.70
C THR A 5 6.62 -5.77 -14.68
N VAL A 6 6.12 -4.56 -14.39
CA VAL A 6 6.70 -3.70 -13.34
C VAL A 6 6.70 -4.40 -11.99
N LYS A 7 5.56 -4.96 -11.59
CA LYS A 7 5.41 -5.66 -10.31
C LYS A 7 6.38 -6.85 -10.18
N ILE A 8 6.53 -7.65 -11.24
CA ILE A 8 7.48 -8.78 -11.26
C ILE A 8 8.91 -8.30 -11.03
N LYS A 9 9.33 -7.22 -11.69
CA LYS A 9 10.67 -6.65 -11.52
C LYS A 9 10.92 -6.12 -10.11
N ILE A 10 9.94 -5.42 -9.53
CA ILE A 10 10.04 -4.93 -8.15
C ILE A 10 10.19 -6.11 -7.18
N ILE A 11 9.34 -7.13 -7.29
CA ILE A 11 9.40 -8.33 -6.43
C ILE A 11 10.79 -8.98 -6.51
N ALA A 12 11.32 -9.13 -7.72
CA ALA A 12 12.66 -9.69 -7.92
C ALA A 12 13.76 -8.83 -7.31
N ALA A 13 13.71 -7.51 -7.48
CA ALA A 13 14.70 -6.58 -6.93
C ALA A 13 14.67 -6.49 -5.39
N LEU A 14 13.50 -6.69 -4.78
CA LEU A 14 13.36 -6.78 -3.33
C LEU A 14 13.78 -8.16 -2.77
N GLY A 15 14.13 -9.13 -3.64
CA GLY A 15 14.49 -10.49 -3.21
C GLY A 15 13.33 -11.24 -2.57
N MET A 16 12.08 -10.90 -2.91
CA MET A 16 10.88 -11.49 -2.34
C MET A 16 10.24 -12.50 -3.31
N ASP A 17 9.52 -13.47 -2.77
CA ASP A 17 8.53 -14.23 -3.53
C ASP A 17 7.15 -13.53 -3.54
N SER A 18 6.23 -14.00 -4.38
CA SER A 18 4.89 -13.42 -4.50
C SER A 18 4.09 -13.42 -3.20
N ARG A 19 4.31 -14.40 -2.31
CA ARG A 19 3.62 -14.49 -1.03
C ARG A 19 4.23 -13.51 -0.02
N GLN A 20 5.55 -13.42 0.04
CA GLN A 20 6.26 -12.43 0.86
C GLN A 20 5.84 -11.02 0.47
N TYR A 21 5.78 -10.72 -0.83
CA TYR A 21 5.36 -9.42 -1.32
C TYR A 21 3.89 -9.11 -0.97
N ARG A 22 2.99 -10.10 -1.10
CA ARG A 22 1.59 -9.94 -0.67
C ARG A 22 1.49 -9.66 0.84
N ASN A 23 2.27 -10.35 1.66
CA ASN A 23 2.31 -10.10 3.11
C ASN A 23 2.88 -8.71 3.43
N PHE A 24 3.92 -8.28 2.69
CA PHE A 24 4.48 -6.93 2.79
C PHE A 24 3.43 -5.86 2.49
N THR A 25 2.74 -5.95 1.35
CA THR A 25 1.66 -5.00 1.01
C THR A 25 0.53 -5.04 2.05
N ARG A 26 0.19 -6.22 2.58
CA ARG A 26 -0.82 -6.34 3.63
C ARG A 26 -0.39 -5.66 4.94
N ALA A 27 0.87 -5.80 5.33
CA ALA A 27 1.41 -5.14 6.52
C ALA A 27 1.35 -3.61 6.39
N LEU A 28 1.71 -3.07 5.21
CA LEU A 28 1.60 -1.63 4.95
C LEU A 28 0.15 -1.13 5.01
N PHE A 29 -0.80 -1.91 4.49
CA PHE A 29 -2.23 -1.60 4.63
C PHE A 29 -2.69 -1.59 6.09
N GLU A 30 -2.21 -2.51 6.93
CA GLU A 30 -2.57 -2.56 8.35
C GLU A 30 -1.98 -1.39 9.14
N LEU A 31 -0.78 -0.93 8.78
CA LEU A 31 -0.19 0.30 9.32
C LEU A 31 -1.04 1.51 8.97
N TRP A 32 -1.35 1.69 7.68
CA TRP A 32 -2.25 2.73 7.19
C TRP A 32 -3.61 2.66 7.92
N ALA A 33 -4.24 1.48 7.98
CA ALA A 33 -5.53 1.28 8.62
C ALA A 33 -5.51 1.65 10.11
N THR A 34 -4.40 1.42 10.81
CA THR A 34 -4.22 1.81 12.22
C THR A 34 -4.24 3.33 12.38
N VAL A 35 -3.56 4.06 11.49
CA VAL A 35 -3.56 5.52 11.49
C VAL A 35 -4.98 6.04 11.26
N ILE A 36 -5.68 5.50 10.24
CA ILE A 36 -7.05 5.90 9.89
C ILE A 36 -8.04 5.61 11.03
N ALA A 37 -8.02 4.40 11.59
CA ALA A 37 -8.92 3.98 12.66
C ALA A 37 -8.87 4.96 13.84
N ARG A 38 -7.64 5.32 14.24
CA ARG A 38 -7.42 6.29 15.32
C ARG A 38 -7.90 7.69 14.96
N GLN A 39 -7.62 8.17 13.75
CA GLN A 39 -7.99 9.52 13.32
C GLN A 39 -9.50 9.69 13.15
N GLN A 40 -10.22 8.64 12.75
CA GLN A 40 -11.66 8.67 12.47
C GLN A 40 -12.51 8.08 13.59
N ASN A 41 -11.91 7.65 14.70
CA ASN A 41 -12.58 6.98 15.81
C ASN A 41 -13.39 5.73 15.37
N LEU A 42 -12.82 4.95 14.46
CA LEU A 42 -13.42 3.70 13.96
C LEU A 42 -12.71 2.49 14.55
N LEU A 43 -13.41 1.35 14.61
CA LEU A 43 -12.75 0.08 14.93
C LEU A 43 -11.76 -0.31 13.82
N LEU A 44 -10.53 -0.66 14.20
CA LEU A 44 -9.50 -1.13 13.25
C LEU A 44 -9.96 -2.36 12.46
N GLU A 45 -10.71 -3.26 13.10
CA GLU A 45 -11.30 -4.44 12.46
C GLU A 45 -12.24 -4.06 11.31
N SER A 46 -13.07 -3.01 11.49
CA SER A 46 -13.98 -2.51 10.46
C SER A 46 -13.25 -2.02 9.21
N ILE A 47 -12.04 -1.50 9.35
CA ILE A 47 -11.22 -1.07 8.21
C ILE A 47 -10.49 -2.25 7.59
N THR A 48 -9.82 -3.06 8.41
CA THR A 48 -8.91 -4.11 7.96
C THR A 48 -9.59 -5.31 7.32
N THR A 49 -10.87 -5.55 7.66
CA THR A 49 -11.70 -6.61 7.06
C THR A 49 -12.54 -6.11 5.86
N ASN A 50 -12.55 -4.81 5.59
CA ASN A 50 -13.33 -4.24 4.50
C ASN A 50 -12.67 -4.49 3.13
N ALA A 51 -13.32 -5.32 2.31
CA ALA A 51 -12.80 -5.69 1.00
C ALA A 51 -12.68 -4.50 0.03
N SER A 52 -13.57 -3.50 0.12
CA SER A 52 -13.54 -2.32 -0.73
C SER A 52 -12.36 -1.40 -0.37
N LEU A 53 -12.09 -1.21 0.91
CA LEU A 53 -10.92 -0.43 1.36
C LEU A 53 -9.61 -1.14 1.01
N TRP A 54 -9.55 -2.47 1.15
CA TRP A 54 -8.40 -3.23 0.70
C TRP A 54 -8.17 -3.10 -0.82
N GLN A 55 -9.24 -3.19 -1.63
CA GLN A 55 -9.11 -3.04 -3.08
C GLN A 55 -8.72 -1.62 -3.47
N TRP A 56 -9.25 -0.60 -2.80
CA TRP A 56 -8.83 0.79 -3.00
C TRP A 56 -7.35 0.95 -2.70
N TYR A 57 -6.89 0.44 -1.54
CA TYR A 57 -5.47 0.51 -1.16
C TYR A 57 -4.57 -0.17 -2.19
N LEU A 58 -4.95 -1.34 -2.71
CA LEU A 58 -4.20 -2.00 -3.77
C LEU A 58 -4.09 -1.16 -5.05
N ASN A 59 -5.13 -0.40 -5.40
CA ASN A 59 -5.11 0.47 -6.58
C ASN A 59 -4.15 1.65 -6.37
N GLU A 60 -4.16 2.28 -5.19
CA GLU A 60 -3.22 3.35 -4.86
C GLU A 60 -1.78 2.82 -4.78
N PHE A 61 -1.59 1.66 -4.16
CA PHE A 61 -0.29 1.01 -4.07
C PHE A 61 0.28 0.66 -5.45
N GLU A 62 -0.56 0.27 -6.41
CA GLU A 62 -0.13 0.05 -7.80
C GLU A 62 0.38 1.35 -8.46
N ILE A 63 -0.20 2.51 -8.14
CA ILE A 63 0.31 3.81 -8.60
C ILE A 63 1.70 4.07 -8.02
N ILE A 64 1.89 3.79 -6.73
CA ILE A 64 3.20 3.87 -6.07
C ILE A 64 4.20 2.90 -6.71
N GLU A 65 3.83 1.65 -7.00
CA GLU A 65 4.70 0.67 -7.69
C GLU A 65 5.18 1.21 -9.04
N GLN A 66 4.28 1.80 -9.84
CA GLN A 66 4.64 2.41 -11.12
C GLN A 66 5.61 3.58 -10.93
N ARG A 67 5.34 4.46 -9.98
CA ARG A 67 6.17 5.64 -9.72
C ARG A 67 7.56 5.23 -9.20
N PHE A 68 7.60 4.33 -8.23
CA PHE A 68 8.82 3.74 -7.69
C PHE A 68 9.69 3.16 -8.80
N TYR A 69 9.12 2.34 -9.68
CA TYR A 69 9.87 1.78 -10.80
C TYR A 69 10.37 2.88 -11.75
N ASN A 70 9.54 3.85 -12.11
CA ASN A 70 9.96 4.91 -13.03
C ASN A 70 11.12 5.75 -12.49
N GLU A 71 11.11 6.03 -11.18
CA GLU A 71 12.15 6.83 -10.51
C GLU A 71 13.42 6.02 -10.20
N ASN A 72 13.29 4.69 -10.04
CA ASN A 72 14.38 3.82 -9.57
C ASN A 72 14.73 2.68 -10.55
N ASN A 73 14.27 2.73 -11.81
CA ASN A 73 14.40 1.61 -12.76
C ASN A 73 15.84 1.12 -12.94
N ALA A 74 16.82 2.03 -12.96
CA ALA A 74 18.23 1.69 -13.09
C ALA A 74 18.72 0.83 -11.91
N TYR A 75 18.23 1.11 -10.70
CA TYR A 75 18.58 0.36 -9.49
C TYR A 75 17.82 -0.96 -9.40
N VAL A 76 16.53 -0.95 -9.77
CA VAL A 76 15.68 -2.15 -9.82
C VAL A 76 16.19 -3.14 -10.85
N ASP A 77 16.50 -2.68 -12.07
CA ASP A 77 16.98 -3.52 -13.16
C ASP A 77 18.41 -4.03 -12.90
N ALA A 78 19.21 -3.30 -12.11
CA ALA A 78 20.53 -3.74 -11.66
C ALA A 78 20.49 -4.67 -10.43
N LEU A 79 19.31 -4.91 -9.83
CA LEU A 79 19.15 -5.68 -8.59
C LEU A 79 20.08 -5.19 -7.46
N LEU A 80 20.19 -3.86 -7.32
CA LEU A 80 20.96 -3.24 -6.23
C LEU A 80 20.29 -3.48 -4.87
N ASP A 81 20.99 -3.13 -3.79
CA ASP A 81 20.67 -3.48 -2.39
C ASP A 81 19.16 -3.47 -2.08
N ALA A 82 18.61 -4.66 -1.87
CA ALA A 82 17.19 -4.87 -1.62
C ALA A 82 16.68 -4.13 -0.38
N ALA A 83 17.53 -3.90 0.63
CA ALA A 83 17.14 -3.15 1.82
C ALA A 83 16.89 -1.68 1.50
N ILE A 84 17.76 -1.05 0.72
CA ILE A 84 17.60 0.35 0.29
C ILE A 84 16.35 0.49 -0.59
N LEU A 85 16.15 -0.43 -1.54
CA LEU A 85 14.95 -0.41 -2.39
C LEU A 85 13.67 -0.63 -1.57
N ASN A 86 13.73 -1.45 -0.53
CA ASN A 86 12.60 -1.63 0.38
C ASN A 86 12.28 -0.34 1.13
N ASP A 87 13.28 0.31 1.74
CA ASP A 87 13.10 1.55 2.49
C ASP A 87 12.51 2.67 1.61
N VAL A 88 12.98 2.80 0.37
CA VAL A 88 12.43 3.78 -0.59
C VAL A 88 10.96 3.45 -0.92
N LEU A 89 10.64 2.19 -1.23
CA LEU A 89 9.26 1.81 -1.55
C LEU A 89 8.32 2.03 -0.35
N VAL A 90 8.76 1.70 0.87
CA VAL A 90 7.98 1.94 2.09
C VAL A 90 7.71 3.43 2.26
N SER A 91 8.75 4.27 2.15
CA SER A 91 8.59 5.73 2.28
C SER A 91 7.61 6.31 1.25
N MET A 92 7.62 5.80 0.00
CA MET A 92 6.63 6.22 -1.00
C MET A 92 5.23 5.72 -0.69
N ALA A 93 5.09 4.52 -0.11
CA ALA A 93 3.79 3.97 0.26
C ALA A 93 3.14 4.71 1.45
N GLU A 94 3.94 5.31 2.34
CA GLU A 94 3.46 6.18 3.40
C GLU A 94 2.72 7.42 2.85
N GLU A 95 2.98 7.85 1.61
CA GLU A 95 2.22 8.94 0.97
C GLU A 95 0.74 8.60 0.72
N ILE A 96 0.37 7.32 0.70
CA ILE A 96 -1.04 6.90 0.65
C ILE A 96 -1.78 7.39 1.91
N GLU A 97 -1.08 7.63 3.02
CA GLU A 97 -1.63 8.26 4.22
C GLU A 97 -2.01 9.73 3.99
N GLU A 98 -1.37 10.42 3.05
CA GLU A 98 -1.63 11.83 2.76
C GLU A 98 -2.81 12.02 1.78
N TYR A 99 -3.08 11.04 0.92
CA TYR A 99 -4.16 11.08 -0.06
C TYR A 99 -5.46 10.50 0.53
N TYR A 100 -6.20 11.35 1.24
CA TYR A 100 -7.23 10.96 2.21
C TYR A 100 -8.67 11.11 1.67
N PRO A 101 -9.36 10.06 1.19
CA PRO A 101 -10.78 10.15 0.88
C PRO A 101 -11.60 9.85 2.13
N SER A 102 -11.69 10.82 3.05
CA SER A 102 -12.56 10.74 4.25
C SER A 102 -14.01 10.36 3.92
N ALA A 103 -14.48 10.73 2.73
CA ALA A 103 -15.77 10.32 2.17
C ALA A 103 -15.87 8.80 1.95
N LEU A 104 -14.83 8.13 1.42
CA LEU A 104 -14.85 6.68 1.18
C LEU A 104 -14.88 5.91 2.50
N ILE A 105 -14.09 6.32 3.50
CA ILE A 105 -14.08 5.65 4.81
C ILE A 105 -15.44 5.76 5.49
N LYS A 106 -16.07 6.94 5.49
CA LYS A 106 -17.43 7.11 6.03
C LYS A 106 -18.47 6.31 5.28
N MET A 107 -18.39 6.26 3.94
CA MET A 107 -19.28 5.45 3.10
C MET A 107 -19.12 3.95 3.34
N TYR A 108 -17.90 3.48 3.61
CA TYR A 108 -17.59 2.06 3.76
C TYR A 108 -17.70 1.54 5.20
N CYS A 109 -17.54 2.42 6.19
CA CYS A 109 -17.57 2.04 7.60
C CYS A 109 -18.92 2.29 8.28
N ASN A 110 -19.84 3.06 7.66
CA ASN A 110 -21.23 3.26 8.10
C ASN A 110 -21.39 3.19 9.63
N GLU A 111 -20.74 4.09 10.36
CA GLU A 111 -21.14 4.36 11.73
C GLU A 111 -22.15 5.50 11.65
N THR A 112 -23.43 5.14 11.70
CA THR A 112 -24.45 6.07 12.16
C THR A 112 -24.07 6.43 13.58
N ASP A 113 -23.70 7.69 13.81
CA ASP A 113 -23.55 8.28 15.14
C ASP A 113 -24.90 8.17 15.88
N ASP A 114 -25.17 7.01 16.48
CA ASP A 114 -26.26 6.77 17.43
C ASP A 114 -25.62 6.45 18.79
N TYR A 115 -25.03 7.46 19.42
CA TYR A 115 -24.77 7.50 20.87
C TYR A 115 -24.97 8.90 21.43
#